data_AF-A0A357BSC8-F1
#
_entry.id   AF-A0A357BSC8-F1
#
_cell.length_a   1.000
_cell.length_b   1.000
_cell.length_c   1.000
_cell.angle_alpha   90.00
_cell.angle_beta   90.00
_cell.angle_gamma   90.00
#
_symmetry.space_group_name_H-M   'P 1'
#
loop_
_entity.id
_entity.type
_entity.pdbx_description
1 polymer ?
#
loop_
_entity_poly.entity_id
_entity_poly.type
_entity_poly.pdbx_seq_one_letter_code
_entity_poly.pdbx_strand_id
1 'polypeptide(L)'
;MNIVLTAATVMVFILMSSTFCYTGEKYTDVSHYYRYIKDNTAPYEPIDEINYEEANNLYVYYEAYYNKEGRVSSLKKYVRGKLEWTEDYTYGVTGQIEDRKISLADKK
;
A
#
# COMPACT_ATOMS: atom_id res chain seq x y z
N MET A 1 -63.47 -28.10 14.03
CA MET A 1 -62.37 -28.99 14.45
C MET A 1 -61.44 -29.16 13.26
N ASN A 2 -60.27 -28.53 13.29
CA ASN A 2 -59.01 -29.00 12.72
C ASN A 2 -57.96 -27.91 12.98
N ILE A 3 -57.15 -28.19 14.00
CA ILE A 3 -55.94 -27.48 14.36
C ILE A 3 -54.87 -27.97 13.39
N VAL A 4 -54.24 -27.05 12.64
CA VAL A 4 -52.94 -27.31 12.02
C VAL A 4 -52.01 -26.20 12.49
N LEU A 5 -51.27 -26.54 13.55
CA LEU A 5 -49.97 -25.97 13.87
C LEU A 5 -49.06 -26.17 12.65
N THR A 6 -48.49 -25.09 12.13
CA THR A 6 -47.17 -25.16 11.50
C THR A 6 -46.36 -23.95 11.91
N ALA A 7 -45.51 -24.20 12.88
CA ALA A 7 -44.37 -23.38 13.21
C ALA A 7 -43.46 -23.24 11.97
N ALA A 8 -43.03 -22.02 11.68
CA ALA A 8 -41.72 -21.76 11.09
C ALA A 8 -41.46 -20.25 11.10
N THR A 9 -40.97 -19.79 12.24
CA THR A 9 -40.33 -18.51 12.44
C THR A 9 -39.16 -18.38 11.46
N VAL A 10 -39.32 -17.67 10.35
CA VAL A 10 -38.18 -17.27 9.52
C VAL A 10 -37.68 -15.95 10.07
N MET A 11 -36.84 -16.06 11.10
CA MET A 11 -36.01 -14.98 11.62
C MET A 11 -35.08 -14.53 10.48
N VAL A 12 -35.34 -13.37 9.91
CA VAL A 12 -34.44 -12.72 8.95
C VAL A 12 -33.19 -12.27 9.73
N PHE A 13 -32.17 -13.12 9.73
CA PHE A 13 -30.84 -12.79 10.21
C PHE A 13 -30.20 -11.80 9.21
N ILE A 14 -30.36 -10.51 9.48
CA ILE A 14 -29.53 -9.44 8.89
C ILE A 14 -28.18 -9.52 9.58
N LEU A 15 -27.27 -10.35 9.09
CA LEU A 15 -25.86 -10.35 9.50
C LEU A 15 -25.02 -11.00 8.40
N MET A 16 -24.85 -10.29 7.29
CA MET A 16 -23.63 -10.40 6.51
C MET A 16 -23.11 -9.00 6.27
N SER A 17 -22.46 -8.50 7.31
CA SER A 17 -21.34 -7.58 7.20
C SER A 17 -20.25 -8.31 6.41
N SER A 18 -20.38 -8.38 5.09
CA SER A 18 -19.23 -8.69 4.25
C SER A 18 -18.37 -7.44 4.29
N THR A 19 -17.42 -7.48 5.23
CA THR A 19 -16.17 -6.73 5.23
C THR A 19 -15.78 -6.47 3.78
N PHE A 20 -15.92 -5.23 3.32
CA PHE A 20 -15.11 -4.76 2.21
C PHE A 20 -13.68 -4.80 2.73
N CYS A 21 -13.04 -5.97 2.65
CA CYS A 21 -11.59 -6.01 2.54
C CYS A 21 -11.32 -5.37 1.18
N TYR A 22 -11.21 -4.05 1.21
CA TYR A 22 -10.62 -3.29 0.13
C TYR A 22 -9.16 -3.73 0.12
N THR A 23 -8.88 -4.84 -0.56
CA THR A 23 -7.57 -5.07 -1.15
C THR A 23 -7.46 -3.96 -2.17
N GLY A 24 -6.86 -2.85 -1.74
CA GLY A 24 -6.44 -1.81 -2.64
C GLY A 24 -5.53 -2.49 -3.65
N GLU A 25 -6.07 -2.78 -4.82
CA GLU A 25 -5.31 -3.35 -5.91
C GLU A 25 -4.11 -2.42 -6.13
N LYS A 26 -2.89 -2.93 -5.86
CA LYS A 26 -1.64 -2.20 -6.09
C LYS A 26 -1.42 -2.09 -7.59
N TYR A 27 -2.17 -1.20 -8.25
CA TYR A 27 -1.97 -0.86 -9.65
C TYR A 27 -1.04 0.34 -9.74
N THR A 28 0.26 0.07 -9.79
CA THR A 28 1.10 0.13 -10.98
C THR A 28 2.34 -0.73 -10.70
N ASP A 29 2.54 -1.80 -11.45
CA ASP A 29 3.70 -2.71 -11.25
C ASP A 29 5.01 -2.13 -11.80
N VAL A 30 4.97 -0.89 -12.29
CA VAL A 30 6.14 -0.19 -12.82
C VAL A 30 6.74 0.62 -11.69
N SER A 31 7.90 0.19 -11.21
CA SER A 31 8.70 0.99 -10.28
C SER A 31 9.53 2.03 -11.01
N HIS A 32 9.74 3.16 -10.31
CA HIS A 32 10.60 4.25 -10.73
C HIS A 32 11.74 4.40 -9.72
N TYR A 33 12.94 4.75 -10.18
CA TYR A 33 14.13 4.85 -9.35
C TYR A 33 14.53 6.30 -9.14
N TYR A 34 15.01 6.63 -7.94
CA TYR A 34 15.32 8.01 -7.57
C TYR A 34 16.60 8.10 -6.74
N ARG A 35 17.32 9.22 -6.89
CA ARG A 35 18.54 9.50 -6.11
C ARG A 35 18.21 9.99 -4.70
N TYR A 36 17.14 10.76 -4.56
CA TYR A 36 16.81 11.42 -3.29
C TYR A 36 15.32 11.35 -2.96
N ILE A 37 15.01 11.70 -1.71
CA ILE A 37 13.66 11.95 -1.22
C ILE A 37 13.65 13.28 -0.48
N LYS A 38 12.50 13.97 -0.47
CA LYS A 38 12.23 15.02 0.50
C LYS A 38 11.74 14.36 1.79
N ASP A 39 12.49 14.51 2.86
CA ASP A 39 12.28 13.86 4.16
C ASP A 39 11.43 14.70 5.14
N ASN A 40 10.89 15.81 4.67
CA ASN A 40 10.14 16.77 5.49
C ASN A 40 8.63 16.46 5.59
N THR A 41 8.10 15.55 4.77
CA THR A 41 6.66 15.20 4.74
C THR A 41 6.44 13.71 4.47
N ALA A 42 5.41 13.14 5.08
CA ALA A 42 4.84 11.86 4.67
C ALA A 42 3.60 12.13 3.78
N PRO A 43 3.46 11.47 2.61
CA PRO A 43 4.38 10.49 2.05
C PRO A 43 5.67 11.18 1.60
N TYR A 44 6.81 10.49 1.71
CA TYR A 44 8.06 11.01 1.20
C TYR A 44 7.94 11.24 -0.31
N GLU A 45 8.39 12.41 -0.77
CA GLU A 45 8.39 12.77 -2.18
C GLU A 45 9.74 12.37 -2.80
N PRO A 46 9.80 11.35 -3.65
CA PRO A 46 11.02 11.01 -4.37
C PRO A 46 11.33 12.09 -5.42
N ILE A 47 12.61 12.42 -5.57
CA ILE A 47 13.10 13.43 -6.51
C ILE A 47 14.35 12.93 -7.22
N ASP A 48 14.62 13.54 -8.39
CA ASP A 48 15.77 13.20 -9.23
C ASP A 48 15.67 11.74 -9.74
N GLU A 49 14.71 11.54 -10.64
CA GLU A 49 14.42 10.24 -11.27
C GLU A 49 15.60 9.78 -12.11
N ILE A 50 15.92 8.49 -11.99
CA ILE A 50 17.01 7.81 -12.69
C ILE A 50 16.53 6.49 -13.26
N ASN A 51 17.32 5.93 -14.18
CA ASN A 51 17.10 4.56 -14.63
C ASN A 51 17.70 3.52 -13.64
N TYR A 52 17.35 2.25 -13.85
CA TYR A 52 17.83 1.14 -13.03
C TYR A 52 19.35 0.93 -13.08
N GLU A 53 19.99 1.17 -14.23
CA GLU A 53 21.44 1.01 -14.38
C GLU A 53 22.19 2.04 -13.51
N GLU A 54 21.74 3.30 -13.53
CA GLU A 54 22.25 4.33 -12.64
C GLU A 54 22.02 3.98 -11.16
N ALA A 55 20.83 3.52 -10.80
CA ALA A 55 20.47 3.19 -9.43
C ALA A 55 21.42 2.13 -8.82
N ASN A 56 21.74 1.08 -9.57
CA ASN A 56 22.65 0.02 -9.11
C ASN A 56 24.10 0.46 -8.92
N ASN A 57 24.49 1.59 -9.51
CA ASN A 57 25.82 2.16 -9.32
C ASN A 57 25.91 3.09 -8.09
N LEU A 58 24.78 3.39 -7.45
CA LEU A 58 24.73 4.28 -6.28
C LEU A 58 24.89 3.53 -4.96
N TYR A 59 25.46 4.23 -3.98
CA TYR A 59 25.51 3.73 -2.61
C TYR A 59 24.12 3.75 -1.95
N VAL A 60 23.29 4.77 -2.22
CA VAL A 60 21.88 4.82 -1.80
C VAL A 60 21.02 5.16 -3.02
N TYR A 61 19.88 4.49 -3.15
CA TYR A 61 18.83 4.87 -4.09
C TYR A 61 17.46 4.47 -3.54
N TYR A 62 16.41 4.98 -4.16
CA TYR A 62 15.03 4.71 -3.80
C TYR A 62 14.27 4.11 -4.97
N GLU A 63 13.33 3.24 -4.67
CA GLU A 63 12.39 2.65 -5.63
C GLU A 63 10.97 3.03 -5.19
N ALA A 64 10.24 3.75 -6.03
CA ALA A 64 8.87 4.18 -5.74
C ALA A 64 7.86 3.50 -6.66
N TYR A 65 6.72 3.16 -6.09
CA TYR A 65 5.53 2.70 -6.79
C TYR A 65 4.44 3.73 -6.62
N TYR A 66 3.62 3.90 -7.65
CA TYR A 66 2.53 4.86 -7.63
C TYR A 66 1.18 4.13 -7.66
N ASN A 67 0.16 4.77 -7.12
CA ASN A 67 -1.22 4.33 -7.35
C ASN A 67 -1.76 4.95 -8.65
N LYS A 68 -2.97 4.57 -9.03
CA LYS A 68 -3.69 5.12 -10.20
C LYS A 68 -3.91 6.63 -10.18
N GLU A 69 -3.82 7.27 -9.01
CA GLU A 69 -3.95 8.73 -8.84
C GLU A 69 -2.59 9.44 -8.93
N GLY A 70 -1.50 8.71 -9.22
CA GLY A 70 -0.14 9.27 -9.26
C GLY A 70 0.47 9.54 -7.89
N ARG A 71 -0.08 8.98 -6.82
CA ARG A 71 0.44 9.13 -5.45
C ARG A 71 1.37 7.97 -5.10
N VAL A 72 2.43 8.23 -4.35
CA VAL A 72 3.37 7.19 -3.90
C VAL A 72 2.62 6.17 -3.03
N SER A 73 2.52 4.93 -3.48
CA SER A 73 1.85 3.84 -2.76
C SER A 73 2.83 2.98 -1.96
N SER A 74 4.08 2.88 -2.41
CA SER A 74 5.15 2.17 -1.74
C SER A 74 6.49 2.81 -2.09
N LEU A 75 7.35 2.98 -1.09
CA LEU A 75 8.68 3.52 -1.25
C LEU A 75 9.67 2.59 -0.56
N LYS A 76 10.72 2.21 -1.28
CA LYS A 76 11.79 1.37 -0.76
C LYS A 76 13.09 2.14 -0.80
N LYS A 77 13.92 1.95 0.22
CA LYS A 77 15.30 2.44 0.25
C LYS A 77 16.27 1.28 0.12
N TYR A 78 17.25 1.47 -0.73
CA TYR A 78 18.35 0.52 -0.91
C TYR A 78 19.67 1.16 -0.52
N VAL A 79 20.53 0.40 0.14
CA VAL A 79 21.92 0.77 0.45
C VAL A 79 22.85 -0.31 -0.10
N ARG A 80 23.71 0.08 -1.04
CA ARG A 80 24.63 -0.83 -1.77
C ARG A 80 23.87 -2.00 -2.40
N GLY A 81 22.72 -1.70 -3.02
CA GLY A 81 21.84 -2.71 -3.63
C GLY A 81 21.06 -3.60 -2.66
N LYS A 82 21.20 -3.41 -1.34
CA LYS A 82 20.42 -4.15 -0.34
C LYS A 82 19.25 -3.33 0.14
N LEU A 83 18.05 -3.91 0.16
CA LEU A 83 16.88 -3.29 0.75
C LEU A 83 17.17 -2.96 2.23
N GLU A 84 16.94 -1.72 2.63
CA GLU A 84 17.10 -1.26 4.01
C GLU A 84 15.74 -1.16 4.71
N TRP A 85 14.77 -0.55 4.03
CA TRP A 85 13.38 -0.45 4.50
C TRP A 85 12.40 -0.29 3.34
N THR A 86 11.14 -0.62 3.64
CA THR A 86 9.98 -0.36 2.81
C THR A 86 8.97 0.45 3.61
N GLU A 87 8.36 1.44 2.97
CA GLU A 87 7.29 2.24 3.52
C GLU A 87 6.08 2.20 2.57
N ASP A 88 4.96 1.64 3.05
CA ASP A 88 3.72 1.53 2.29
C ASP A 88 2.68 2.54 2.81
N TYR A 89 1.95 3.16 1.89
CA TYR A 89 0.93 4.16 2.17
C TYR A 89 -0.44 3.68 1.69
N THR A 90 -1.44 3.79 2.56
CA THR A 90 -2.85 3.60 2.19
C THR A 90 -3.55 4.95 2.24
N TYR A 91 -4.23 5.30 1.16
CA TYR A 91 -4.96 6.55 1.03
C TYR A 91 -6.46 6.32 1.20
N GLY A 92 -7.09 7.21 1.95
CA GLY A 92 -8.53 7.26 2.11
C GLY A 92 -9.24 7.82 0.90
N VAL A 93 -10.58 7.77 0.92
CA VAL A 93 -11.44 8.23 -0.18
C VAL A 93 -11.24 9.72 -0.53
N THR A 94 -10.85 10.54 0.44
CA THR A 94 -10.56 11.98 0.27
C THR A 94 -9.09 12.27 -0.06
N GLY A 95 -8.25 11.23 -0.12
CA GLY A 95 -6.86 11.33 -0.57
C GLY A 95 -5.81 11.64 0.49
N GLN A 96 -6.19 11.80 1.76
CA GLN A 96 -5.22 11.76 2.87
C GLN A 96 -4.69 10.35 3.10
N ILE A 97 -3.51 10.26 3.71
CA ILE A 97 -2.98 9.00 4.23
C ILE A 97 -3.86 8.56 5.41
N GLU A 98 -4.39 7.34 5.32
CA GLU A 98 -5.11 6.68 6.42
C GLU A 98 -4.20 5.72 7.18
N ASP A 99 -3.26 5.07 6.49
CA ASP A 99 -2.33 4.13 7.11
C ASP A 99 -0.93 4.23 6.49
N ARG A 100 0.08 4.02 7.34
CA ARG A 100 1.50 4.07 7.01
C ARG A 100 2.18 2.88 7.67
N LYS A 101 2.77 1.99 6.87
CA LYS A 101 3.48 0.81 7.37
C LYS A 101 4.96 0.89 7.01
N ILE A 102 5.81 0.84 8.02
CA ILE A 102 7.27 0.77 7.84
C ILE A 102 7.71 -0.66 8.15
N SER A 103 8.41 -1.27 7.20
CA SER A 103 9.05 -2.57 7.36
C SER A 103 10.56 -2.40 7.21
N LEU A 104 11.31 -2.80 8.23
CA LEU A 104 12.77 -2.85 8.16
C LEU A 104 13.19 -4.17 7.51
N ALA A 105 14.20 -4.13 6.65
CA ALA A 105 14.77 -5.35 6.11
C ALA A 105 15.54 -6.11 7.21
N ASP A 106 15.39 -7.42 7.24
CA ASP A 106 16.14 -8.28 8.15
C ASP A 106 17.64 -8.12 7.91
N LYS A 107 18.37 -7.70 8.96
CA LYS A 107 19.83 -7.65 8.95
C LYS A 107 20.36 -9.07 9.11
N LYS A 108 20.66 -9.74 7.98
CA LYS A 108 21.46 -10.97 7.96
C LYS A 108 22.94 -10.70 8.14
#